data_AF-A0A2U1Q3H3-F1
#
_entry.id   AF-A0A2U1Q3H3-F1
#
_cell.length_a   1.000
_cell.length_b   1.000
_cell.length_c   1.000
_cell.angle_alpha   90.00
_cell.angle_beta   90.00
_cell.angle_gamma   90.00
#
_symmetry.space_group_name_H-M   'P 1'
#
loop_
_entity.id
_entity.type
_entity.pdbx_description
1 polymer ?
#
loop_
_entity_poly.entity_id
_entity_poly.type
_entity_poly.pdbx_seq_one_letter_code
_entity_poly.pdbx_strand_id
1 'polypeptide(L)'
;MAMEQVLAERDSEDEVDDDVADLEDRRMLDDFVDVSKDEKQMMHLWNSFVRKQRVLADGHIPWACEAFSRLHGPDLVQAPSVLWCWKLFMIKLWNHGLLDARMLNSCNVILEECRSQRQNQEIDHMNIDRIKLGGVGLEGARMGELVRFLI
;
A
#
# COMPACT_ATOMS: atom_id res chain seq x y z
N MET A 1 -48.05 1.96 5.78
CA MET A 1 -46.72 2.47 6.17
C MET A 1 -46.33 1.71 7.43
N ALA A 2 -45.37 0.80 7.31
CA ALA A 2 -44.98 -0.09 8.41
C ALA A 2 -44.19 0.70 9.46
N MET A 3 -44.64 0.65 10.72
CA MET A 3 -44.03 1.31 11.88
C MET A 3 -42.59 0.87 12.19
N GLU A 4 -42.03 -0.05 11.40
CA GLU A 4 -40.70 -0.62 11.59
C GLU A 4 -39.58 0.23 10.95
N GLN A 5 -39.90 1.14 10.02
CA GLN A 5 -38.91 2.03 9.40
C GLN A 5 -38.68 3.36 10.14
N VAL A 6 -39.49 3.67 11.16
CA VAL A 6 -39.41 4.95 11.91
C VAL A 6 -38.46 4.86 13.12
N LEU A 7 -38.10 3.65 13.57
CA LEU A 7 -37.13 3.45 14.66
C LEU A 7 -35.68 3.29 14.17
N ALA A 8 -35.47 3.33 12.85
CA ALA A 8 -34.17 3.34 12.21
C ALA A 8 -33.89 4.72 11.60
N GLU A 9 -34.13 5.80 12.34
CA GLU A 9 -33.55 7.11 12.04
C GLU A 9 -32.06 7.08 12.41
N ARG A 10 -31.29 6.25 11.68
CA ARG A 10 -29.85 6.46 11.59
C ARG A 10 -29.69 7.64 10.66
N ASP A 11 -29.57 8.82 11.26
CA ASP A 11 -29.29 10.06 10.55
C ASP A 11 -27.94 9.94 9.85
N SER A 12 -27.97 9.64 8.54
CA SER A 12 -26.80 9.51 7.68
C SER A 12 -26.33 10.86 7.13
N GLU A 13 -26.94 11.99 7.53
CA GLU A 13 -26.65 13.32 7.00
C GLU A 13 -25.30 13.88 7.48
N ASP A 14 -24.76 13.38 8.61
CA ASP A 14 -23.47 13.80 9.18
C ASP A 14 -22.30 12.87 8.80
N GLU A 15 -22.53 11.87 7.93
CA GLU A 15 -21.44 11.03 7.39
C GLU A 15 -20.73 11.78 6.26
N VAL A 16 -19.53 12.29 6.55
CA VAL A 16 -18.62 12.87 5.53
C VAL A 16 -18.32 11.80 4.48
N ASP A 17 -18.60 12.10 3.22
CA ASP A 17 -18.28 11.23 2.09
C ASP A 17 -16.74 11.11 1.96
N ASP A 18 -16.21 9.94 2.32
CA ASP A 18 -14.78 9.65 2.31
C ASP A 18 -14.16 9.82 0.91
N ASP A 19 -14.91 9.56 -0.17
CA ASP A 19 -14.42 9.70 -1.54
C ASP A 19 -14.31 11.18 -1.93
N VAL A 20 -15.26 12.01 -1.49
CA VAL A 20 -15.19 13.48 -1.64
C VAL A 20 -14.01 14.03 -0.84
N ALA A 21 -13.84 13.60 0.42
CA ALA A 21 -12.73 14.03 1.26
C ALA A 21 -11.36 13.65 0.67
N ASP A 22 -11.25 12.47 0.05
CA ASP A 22 -10.02 12.03 -0.62
C ASP A 22 -9.72 12.85 -1.88
N LEU A 23 -10.75 13.24 -2.64
CA LEU A 23 -10.59 14.10 -3.81
C LEU A 23 -10.14 15.51 -3.42
N GLU A 24 -10.76 16.09 -2.38
CA GLU A 24 -10.41 17.42 -1.88
C GLU A 24 -8.99 17.45 -1.31
N ASP A 25 -8.60 16.43 -0.54
CA ASP A 25 -7.25 16.29 0.00
C ASP A 25 -6.19 16.22 -1.11
N ARG A 26 -6.41 15.42 -2.15
CA ARG A 26 -5.49 15.39 -3.31
C ARG A 26 -5.34 16.74 -3.97
N ARG A 27 -6.46 17.44 -4.16
CA ARG A 27 -6.48 18.75 -4.81
C ARG A 27 -5.74 19.80 -3.97
N MET A 28 -5.97 19.80 -2.66
CA MET A 28 -5.28 20.68 -1.73
C MET A 28 -3.77 20.39 -1.67
N LEU A 29 -3.38 19.11 -1.66
CA LEU A 29 -1.96 18.73 -1.69
C LEU A 29 -1.27 19.17 -2.99
N ASP A 30 -1.99 19.27 -4.11
CA ASP A 30 -1.40 19.66 -5.39
C ASP A 30 -0.89 21.10 -5.39
N ASP A 31 -1.47 21.99 -4.56
CA ASP A 31 -1.07 23.40 -4.43
C ASP A 31 0.31 23.60 -3.77
N PHE A 32 0.88 22.59 -3.08
CA PHE A 32 2.20 22.69 -2.45
C PHE A 32 3.33 22.49 -3.48
N VAL A 33 3.93 23.59 -3.95
CA VAL A 33 4.98 23.56 -4.99
C VAL A 33 6.33 23.04 -4.51
N ASP A 34 6.57 23.04 -3.20
CA ASP A 34 7.81 22.63 -2.53
C ASP A 34 7.79 21.16 -2.08
N VAL A 35 6.66 20.47 -2.25
CA VAL A 35 6.49 19.06 -1.89
C VAL A 35 6.52 18.20 -3.15
N SER A 36 7.31 17.14 -3.14
CA SER A 36 7.39 16.23 -4.30
C SER A 36 6.11 15.42 -4.51
N LYS A 37 5.89 14.93 -5.73
CA LYS A 37 4.72 14.09 -6.06
C LYS A 37 4.62 12.84 -5.18
N ASP A 38 5.75 12.21 -4.87
CA ASP A 38 5.79 10.99 -4.05
C ASP A 38 5.47 11.28 -2.58
N GLU A 39 5.91 12.43 -2.06
CA GLU A 39 5.55 12.90 -0.72
C GLU A 39 4.07 13.21 -0.62
N LYS A 40 3.50 13.92 -1.60
CA LYS A 40 2.05 14.18 -1.67
C LYS A 40 1.26 12.88 -1.72
N GLN A 41 1.70 11.91 -2.51
CA GLN A 41 1.05 10.60 -2.58
C GLN A 41 1.07 9.88 -1.22
N MET A 42 2.21 9.90 -0.53
CA MET A 42 2.32 9.30 0.80
C MET A 42 1.42 10.01 1.82
N MET A 43 1.45 11.35 1.84
CA MET A 43 0.58 12.17 2.70
C MET A 43 -0.89 11.86 2.46
N HIS A 44 -1.31 11.79 1.20
CA HIS A 44 -2.68 11.47 0.84
C HIS A 44 -3.11 10.08 1.34
N LEU A 45 -2.28 9.05 1.14
CA LEU A 45 -2.55 7.70 1.65
C LEU A 45 -2.73 7.71 3.16
N TRP A 46 -1.85 8.39 3.89
CA TRP A 46 -1.94 8.50 5.35
C TRP A 46 -3.18 9.28 5.81
N ASN A 47 -3.49 10.42 5.18
CA ASN A 47 -4.66 11.24 5.50
C ASN A 47 -5.97 10.45 5.30
N SER A 48 -6.09 9.77 4.15
CA SER A 48 -7.20 8.86 3.86
C SER A 48 -7.31 7.77 4.94
N PHE A 49 -6.20 7.13 5.30
CA PHE A 49 -6.18 6.07 6.31
C PHE A 49 -6.63 6.56 7.69
N VAL A 50 -6.05 7.67 8.17
CA VAL A 50 -6.38 8.29 9.47
C VAL A 50 -7.87 8.62 9.57
N ARG A 51 -8.44 9.16 8.49
CA ARG A 51 -9.86 9.50 8.41
C ARG A 51 -10.74 8.25 8.44
N LYS A 52 -10.50 7.30 7.53
CA LYS A 52 -11.29 6.04 7.42
C LYS A 52 -11.21 5.17 8.67
N GLN A 53 -10.06 5.13 9.34
CA GLN A 53 -9.87 4.36 10.57
C GLN A 53 -10.16 5.17 11.86
N ARG A 54 -10.59 6.43 11.73
CA ARG A 54 -10.94 7.32 12.85
C ARG A 54 -9.82 7.38 13.89
N VAL A 55 -8.59 7.64 13.46
CA VAL A 55 -7.43 7.79 14.34
C VAL A 55 -7.48 9.16 15.01
N LEU A 56 -8.10 9.23 16.19
CA LEU A 56 -8.40 10.50 16.89
C LEU A 56 -7.40 10.90 17.99
N ALA A 57 -6.46 10.03 18.36
CA ALA A 57 -5.57 10.25 19.50
C ALA A 57 -4.15 9.77 19.23
N ASP A 58 -3.16 10.45 19.81
CA ASP A 58 -1.73 10.11 19.71
C ASP A 58 -1.44 8.67 20.14
N GLY A 59 -2.17 8.17 21.15
CA GLY A 59 -2.06 6.78 21.62
C GLY A 59 -2.43 5.73 20.57
N HIS A 60 -3.15 6.10 19.50
CA HIS A 60 -3.50 5.21 18.39
C HIS A 60 -2.42 5.13 17.32
N ILE A 61 -1.47 6.08 17.28
CA ILE A 61 -0.46 6.18 16.22
C ILE A 61 0.38 4.90 16.08
N PRO A 62 0.84 4.24 17.17
CA PRO A 62 1.57 2.98 17.03
C PRO A 62 0.77 1.89 16.30
N TRP A 63 -0.49 1.71 16.68
CA TRP A 63 -1.37 0.74 16.02
C TRP A 63 -1.66 1.15 14.56
N ALA A 64 -1.92 2.43 14.33
CA ALA A 64 -2.21 2.97 13.01
C ALA A 64 -1.05 2.75 12.03
N CYS A 65 0.21 2.92 12.46
CA CYS A 65 1.38 2.64 11.63
C CYS A 65 1.49 1.17 11.22
N GLU A 66 1.20 0.25 12.14
CA GLU A 66 1.21 -1.19 11.85
C GLU A 66 0.09 -1.53 10.84
N ALA A 67 -1.12 -1.08 11.11
CA ALA A 67 -2.28 -1.32 10.26
C ALA A 67 -2.11 -0.68 8.87
N PHE A 68 -1.56 0.53 8.78
CA PHE A 68 -1.22 1.19 7.52
C PHE A 68 -0.19 0.38 6.73
N SER A 69 0.88 -0.07 7.39
CA SER A 69 1.93 -0.87 6.75
C SER A 69 1.41 -2.21 6.23
N ARG A 70 0.42 -2.82 6.90
CA ARG A 70 -0.24 -4.04 6.41
C ARG A 70 -1.16 -3.77 5.22
N LEU A 71 -1.95 -2.70 5.29
CA LEU A 71 -2.93 -2.36 4.26
C LEU A 71 -2.26 -1.91 2.96
N HIS A 72 -1.29 -0.99 3.05
CA HIS A 72 -0.62 -0.38 1.89
C HIS A 72 0.73 -1.01 1.58
N GLY A 73 1.24 -1.93 2.40
CA GLY A 73 2.53 -2.60 2.22
C GLY A 73 2.75 -3.16 0.81
N PRO A 74 1.80 -3.94 0.25
CA PRO A 74 1.92 -4.47 -1.11
C PRO A 74 2.06 -3.40 -2.20
N ASP A 75 1.43 -2.24 -2.04
CA ASP A 75 1.51 -1.13 -3.00
C ASP A 75 2.81 -0.32 -2.81
N LEU A 76 3.18 -0.08 -1.55
CA LEU A 76 4.41 0.64 -1.20
C LEU A 76 5.66 -0.09 -1.71
N VAL A 77 5.71 -1.43 -1.60
CA VAL A 77 6.88 -2.18 -2.12
C VAL A 77 7.03 -2.08 -3.64
N GLN A 78 5.98 -1.70 -4.38
CA GLN A 78 6.04 -1.46 -5.83
C GLN A 78 6.43 -0.03 -6.18
N ALA A 79 6.33 0.89 -5.23
CA ALA A 79 6.65 2.32 -5.38
C ALA A 79 7.79 2.73 -4.42
N PRO A 80 9.07 2.46 -4.77
CA PRO A 80 10.20 2.66 -3.87
C PRO A 80 10.34 4.07 -3.31
N SER A 81 9.98 5.10 -4.09
CA SER A 81 10.02 6.50 -3.65
C SER A 81 8.95 6.79 -2.58
N VAL A 82 7.71 6.36 -2.78
CA VAL A 82 6.62 6.51 -1.79
C VAL A 82 6.92 5.70 -0.52
N LEU A 83 7.48 4.49 -0.66
CA LEU A 83 7.95 3.69 0.47
C LEU A 83 9.05 4.41 1.26
N TRP A 84 9.96 5.11 0.58
CA TRP A 84 10.97 5.92 1.26
C TRP A 84 10.33 7.09 2.02
N CYS A 85 9.36 7.79 1.43
CA CYS A 85 8.59 8.82 2.11
C CYS A 85 7.88 8.27 3.36
N TRP A 86 7.31 7.06 3.30
CA TRP A 86 6.70 6.39 4.45
C TRP A 86 7.72 6.13 5.57
N LYS A 87 8.92 5.64 5.23
CA LYS A 87 10.00 5.44 6.22
C LYS A 87 10.44 6.74 6.88
N LEU A 88 10.60 7.81 6.10
CA LEU A 88 10.93 9.14 6.63
C LEU A 88 9.81 9.67 7.55
N PHE A 89 8.55 9.43 7.20
CA PHE A 89 7.41 9.80 8.02
C PHE A 89 7.39 9.05 9.36
N MET A 90 7.64 7.73 9.36
CA MET A 90 7.79 6.98 10.61
C MET A 90 8.95 7.49 11.49
N ILE A 91 10.07 7.91 10.89
CA ILE A 91 11.17 8.56 11.63
C ILE A 91 10.74 9.93 12.20
N LYS A 92 9.90 10.70 11.49
CA LYS A 92 9.34 11.94 12.06
C LYS A 92 8.46 11.62 13.27
N LEU A 93 7.57 10.64 13.18
CA LEU A 93 6.72 10.23 14.31
C LEU A 93 7.54 9.75 15.52
N TRP A 94 8.64 9.04 15.28
CA TRP A 94 9.62 8.71 16.30
C TRP A 94 10.17 9.94 17.02
N ASN A 95 10.66 10.92 16.24
CA ASN A 95 11.27 12.13 16.79
C ASN A 95 10.29 12.96 17.64
N HIS A 96 8.99 12.83 17.37
CA HIS A 96 7.91 13.45 18.14
C HIS A 96 7.42 12.60 19.33
N GLY A 97 8.03 11.44 19.59
CA GLY A 97 7.65 10.55 20.70
C GLY A 97 6.36 9.77 20.48
N LEU A 98 5.85 9.73 19.24
CA LEU A 98 4.63 9.01 18.87
C LEU A 98 4.89 7.53 18.53
N LEU A 99 6.15 7.15 18.29
CA LEU A 99 6.57 5.77 18.02
C LEU A 99 7.76 5.37 18.89
N ASP A 100 7.87 4.06 19.17
CA ASP A 100 8.99 3.42 19.88
C ASP A 100 9.76 2.41 18.99
N ALA A 101 10.94 1.94 19.47
CA ALA A 101 11.91 1.16 18.64
C ALA A 101 11.26 -0.08 18.07
N ARG A 102 10.42 -0.66 18.92
CA ARG A 102 9.70 -1.89 18.65
C ARG A 102 8.72 -1.64 17.52
N MET A 103 7.96 -0.54 17.56
CA MET A 103 6.97 -0.25 16.53
C MET A 103 7.59 0.04 15.16
N LEU A 104 8.70 0.79 15.10
CA LEU A 104 9.44 0.97 13.85
C LEU A 104 9.93 -0.36 13.28
N ASN A 105 10.45 -1.25 14.13
CA ASN A 105 10.90 -2.55 13.71
C ASN A 105 9.73 -3.41 13.20
N SER A 106 8.61 -3.46 13.93
CA SER A 106 7.41 -4.18 13.52
C SER A 106 6.92 -3.76 12.13
N CYS A 107 6.84 -2.45 11.87
CA CYS A 107 6.44 -1.94 10.56
C CYS A 107 7.43 -2.33 9.45
N ASN A 108 8.73 -2.31 9.72
CA ASN A 108 9.74 -2.74 8.74
C ASN A 108 9.67 -4.24 8.45
N VAL A 109 9.45 -5.09 9.46
CA VAL A 109 9.25 -6.53 9.27
C VAL A 109 8.05 -6.80 8.36
N ILE A 110 6.93 -6.10 8.58
CA ILE A 110 5.73 -6.23 7.72
C ILE A 110 6.07 -5.85 6.27
N LEU A 111 6.81 -4.77 6.05
CA LEU A 111 7.20 -4.34 4.71
C LEU A 111 8.17 -5.33 4.03
N GLU A 112 9.06 -5.97 4.79
CA GLU A 112 9.94 -7.05 4.31
C GLU A 112 9.16 -8.31 3.96
N GLU A 113 8.14 -8.67 4.75
CA GLU A 113 7.22 -9.76 4.43
C GLU A 113 6.48 -9.49 3.12
N CYS A 114 5.92 -8.29 2.94
CA CYS A 114 5.27 -7.90 1.68
C CYS A 114 6.22 -7.99 0.48
N ARG A 115 7.48 -7.56 0.65
CA ARG A 115 8.51 -7.66 -0.40
C ARG A 115 8.84 -9.12 -0.75
N SER A 116 9.01 -9.97 0.27
CA SER A 116 9.34 -11.39 0.10
C SER A 116 8.20 -12.15 -0.57
N GLN A 117 6.95 -11.91 -0.15
CA GLN A 117 5.77 -12.53 -0.75
C GLN A 117 5.65 -12.21 -2.24
N ARG A 118 5.92 -10.96 -2.62
CA ARG A 118 5.93 -10.55 -4.02
C ARG A 118 6.99 -11.27 -4.84
N GLN A 119 8.22 -11.37 -4.34
CA GLN A 119 9.29 -12.09 -5.04
C GLN A 119 8.91 -13.55 -5.29
N ASN A 120 8.28 -14.20 -4.31
CA ASN A 120 7.78 -15.57 -4.49
C ASN A 120 6.67 -15.66 -5.55
N GLN A 121 5.72 -14.71 -5.58
CA GLN A 121 4.67 -14.67 -6.60
C GLN A 121 5.22 -14.47 -8.03
N GLU A 122 6.24 -13.62 -8.19
CA GLU A 122 6.90 -13.42 -9.49
C GLU A 122 7.63 -14.68 -9.97
N ILE A 123 8.27 -15.42 -9.05
CA ILE A 123 8.90 -16.72 -9.34
C ILE A 123 7.86 -17.76 -9.75
N ASP A 124 6.74 -17.81 -9.03
CA ASP A 124 5.64 -18.75 -9.32
C ASP A 124 5.01 -18.47 -10.70
N HIS A 125 4.77 -17.20 -11.04
CA HIS A 125 4.25 -16.82 -12.36
C HIS A 125 5.22 -17.22 -13.49
N MET A 126 6.52 -16.96 -13.32
CA MET A 126 7.53 -17.39 -14.31
C MET A 126 7.61 -18.91 -14.46
N ASN A 127 7.44 -19.68 -13.38
CA ASN A 127 7.41 -21.14 -13.44
C ASN A 127 6.17 -21.66 -14.17
N ILE A 128 4.99 -21.06 -13.96
CA ILE A 128 3.77 -21.41 -14.68
C ILE A 128 3.92 -21.15 -16.18
N ASP A 129 4.51 -20.01 -16.57
CA ASP A 129 4.72 -19.68 -17.99
C ASP A 129 5.71 -20.64 -18.67
N ARG A 130 6.78 -21.06 -17.97
CA ARG A 130 7.70 -22.09 -18.46
C ARG A 130 7.02 -23.44 -18.68
N ILE A 131 6.13 -23.86 -17.77
CA ILE A 131 5.36 -25.11 -17.92
C ILE A 131 4.40 -25.02 -19.11
N LYS A 132 3.72 -23.89 -19.31
CA LYS A 132 2.82 -23.68 -20.46
C LYS A 132 3.58 -23.68 -21.80
N LEU A 133 4.78 -23.10 -21.86
CA LEU A 133 5.64 -23.14 -23.04
C LEU A 133 6.23 -24.54 -23.31
N GLY A 134 6.36 -25.40 -22.29
CA GLY A 134 6.74 -26.80 -22.44
C GLY A 134 5.61 -27.76 -22.80
N GLY A 135 4.35 -27.29 -22.81
CA GLY A 135 3.15 -28.11 -23.01
C GLY A 135 2.51 -28.03 -24.40
N VAL A 136 3.03 -27.19 -25.30
CA VAL A 136 2.57 -27.15 -26.70
C VAL A 136 3.51 -28.04 -27.52
N GLY A 137 3.00 -29.19 -27.93
CA GLY A 137 3.73 -30.14 -28.76
C GLY A 137 4.31 -29.48 -30.00
N LEU A 138 5.62 -29.61 -30.15
CA LEU A 138 6.31 -29.54 -31.43
C LEU A 138 7.09 -30.83 -31.59
N GLU A 139 6.47 -31.80 -32.26
CA GLU A 139 7.18 -32.79 -33.04
C GLU A 139 8.15 -32.04 -33.97
N GLY A 140 9.44 -32.33 -33.86
CA GLY A 140 10.43 -32.01 -34.88
C GLY A 140 11.00 -30.59 -34.85
N ALA A 141 12.04 -30.38 -34.04
CA ALA A 141 13.17 -29.54 -34.47
C ALA A 141 14.47 -30.05 -33.83
N ARG A 142 15.50 -30.16 -34.67
CA ARG A 142 16.75 -30.87 -34.44
C ARG A 142 17.66 -30.15 -33.46
N MET A 143 18.48 -30.95 -32.80
CA MET A 143 19.69 -30.61 -32.04
C MET A 143 20.58 -29.63 -32.83
N GLY A 144 20.37 -28.32 -32.65
CA GLY A 144 21.03 -27.32 -33.49
C GLY A 144 20.74 -25.85 -33.22
N GLU A 145 20.35 -25.42 -32.02
CA GLU A 145 20.28 -23.97 -31.68
C GLU A 145 20.76 -23.67 -30.25
N LEU A 146 21.93 -24.21 -29.90
CA LEU A 146 22.66 -23.89 -28.67
C LEU A 146 23.64 -22.72 -28.81
N VAL A 147 23.47 -21.83 -29.79
CA VAL A 147 24.41 -20.70 -30.01
C VAL A 147 23.66 -19.42 -30.36
N ARG A 148 23.23 -18.65 -29.35
CA ARG A 148 23.06 -17.17 -29.44
C ARG A 148 22.66 -16.48 -28.13
N PHE A 149 23.38 -16.76 -27.05
CA PHE A 149 23.49 -15.80 -25.94
C PHE A 149 24.96 -15.41 -25.82
N LEU A 150 25.34 -14.33 -26.51
CA LEU A 150 26.48 -13.42 -26.31
C LEU A 150 26.81 -12.69 -27.62
N ILE A 151 25.97 -11.72 -27.97
CA ILE A 151 26.45 -10.33 -28.11
C ILE A 151 25.82 -9.59 -26.94
#